data_AF-A0A835FFY0-F1
#
_entry.id   AF-A0A835FFY0-F1
#
_cell.length_a   1.000
_cell.length_b   1.000
_cell.length_c   1.000
_cell.angle_alpha   90.00
_cell.angle_beta   90.00
_cell.angle_gamma   90.00
#
_symmetry.space_group_name_H-M   'P 1'
#
loop_
_entity.id
_entity.type
_entity.pdbx_description
1 polymer ?
#
loop_
_entity_poly.entity_id
_entity_poly.type
_entity_poly.pdbx_seq_one_letter_code
_entity_poly.pdbx_strand_id
1 'polypeptide(L)'
;MDARYAALRRAVEATPAVDAHAHNLVAPDSAFPFDRCFSEAEGDVLAHAPHSLSFKVGHTQQALHMLRSVRDIAALYNCQASLEKVEECRRAEGFTSISSKCFRAANISAILIDDDMSFDKMLDMESHKAVAPVVVRILGIECLAETVLNDESFSGLIWTLESLTEAYIAKLKSYPPDFSITSGLDINPNVSKKDAEDGLRKELADVDQDLGKCNPLHLRAVLDDERFAKSQLVLLHASYPFSKEASYLASVYSQVMFSTDGYAFPDTYYLGARRARDIVYRVLAAACEDGDLTIKEAIEAVEDIFRGNALHLYKFNAATGSTNHEPARAGDNMSSSSVEDVLFVRIVWIDASGQIRCRVVPARRFYETTMDQGVGLPLAIMGLTSFSDHPAEGTNFTGVGEMRLVPDMSTICRLPWY
;
A
#
# COMPACT_ATOMS: atom_id res chain seq x y z
N MET A 1 21.13 5.50 -20.71
CA MET A 1 20.47 6.23 -19.61
C MET A 1 20.22 7.63 -20.11
N ASP A 2 18.98 8.10 -20.02
CA ASP A 2 18.65 9.45 -20.41
C ASP A 2 19.20 10.44 -19.36
N ALA A 3 20.09 11.34 -19.79
CA ALA A 3 20.73 12.31 -18.90
C ALA A 3 19.70 13.24 -18.23
N ARG A 4 18.52 13.40 -18.85
CA ARG A 4 17.42 14.24 -18.38
C ARG A 4 16.94 13.89 -16.96
N TYR A 5 16.83 12.60 -16.64
CA TYR A 5 16.26 12.13 -15.36
C TYR A 5 17.33 11.63 -14.37
N ALA A 6 18.60 11.94 -14.59
CA ALA A 6 19.70 11.51 -13.73
C ALA A 6 19.61 12.07 -12.30
N ALA A 7 19.00 13.25 -12.12
CA ALA A 7 18.73 13.81 -10.79
C ALA A 7 17.68 13.00 -10.03
N LEU A 8 16.54 12.70 -10.68
CA LEU A 8 15.48 11.86 -10.12
C LEU A 8 16.00 10.46 -9.78
N ARG A 9 16.77 9.83 -10.67
CA ARG A 9 17.37 8.52 -10.43
C ARG A 9 18.25 8.51 -9.18
N ARG A 10 19.11 9.53 -9.02
CA ARG A 10 19.96 9.68 -7.83
C ARG A 10 19.15 9.89 -6.57
N ALA A 11 18.08 10.68 -6.61
CA ALA A 11 17.19 10.86 -5.46
C ALA A 11 16.56 9.53 -5.03
N VAL A 12 15.99 8.78 -5.98
CA VAL A 12 15.39 7.46 -5.71
C VAL A 12 16.39 6.47 -5.10
N GLU A 13 17.67 6.50 -5.49
CA GLU A 13 18.69 5.61 -4.93
C GLU A 13 19.20 6.08 -3.57
N ALA A 14 19.30 7.40 -3.35
CA ALA A 14 19.90 8.00 -2.16
C ALA A 14 18.94 8.20 -0.98
N THR A 15 17.64 8.35 -1.22
CA THR A 15 16.65 8.57 -0.16
C THR A 15 16.57 7.36 0.78
N PRO A 16 16.85 7.54 2.09
CA PRO A 16 16.66 6.48 3.07
C PRO A 16 15.17 6.13 3.19
N ALA A 17 14.84 4.85 3.23
CA ALA A 17 13.46 4.38 3.34
C ALA A 17 13.06 4.12 4.79
N VAL A 18 11.82 4.41 5.15
CA VAL A 18 11.14 3.87 6.33
C VAL A 18 10.30 2.72 5.82
N ASP A 19 10.65 1.51 6.23
CA ASP A 19 9.89 0.31 5.89
C ASP A 19 8.68 0.23 6.81
N ALA A 20 7.53 0.72 6.32
CA ALA A 20 6.34 0.95 7.13
C ALA A 20 5.62 -0.34 7.56
N HIS A 21 6.01 -1.49 7.01
CA HIS A 21 5.47 -2.80 7.38
C HIS A 21 6.40 -3.91 6.85
N ALA A 22 6.85 -4.77 7.75
CA ALA A 22 7.67 -5.94 7.47
C ALA A 22 7.48 -6.97 8.59
N HIS A 23 8.05 -8.16 8.46
CA HIS A 23 7.97 -9.21 9.46
C HIS A 23 9.34 -9.70 9.92
N ASN A 24 9.31 -10.42 11.04
CA ASN A 24 10.50 -10.84 11.76
C ASN A 24 11.50 -11.66 10.92
N LEU A 25 12.80 -11.45 11.18
CA LEU A 25 13.89 -12.26 10.64
C LEU A 25 14.02 -13.59 11.41
N VAL A 26 14.46 -14.65 10.75
CA VAL A 26 14.74 -15.93 11.41
C VAL A 26 16.23 -16.08 11.76
N ALA A 27 16.50 -16.86 12.80
CA ALA A 27 17.85 -17.19 13.21
C ALA A 27 18.60 -18.00 12.12
N PRO A 28 19.95 -17.96 12.09
CA PRO A 28 20.73 -18.63 11.05
C PRO A 28 20.57 -20.15 11.00
N ASP A 29 20.16 -20.76 12.12
CA ASP A 29 19.91 -22.19 12.27
C ASP A 29 18.42 -22.55 12.14
N SER A 30 17.58 -21.62 11.68
CA SER A 30 16.17 -21.86 11.39
C SER A 30 16.00 -22.88 10.25
N ALA A 31 14.96 -23.70 10.38
CA ALA A 31 14.54 -24.63 9.34
C ALA A 31 13.69 -23.95 8.24
N PHE A 32 13.43 -22.64 8.35
CA PHE A 32 12.61 -21.91 7.38
C PHE A 32 13.24 -21.98 5.97
N PRO A 33 12.49 -22.43 4.94
CA PRO A 33 13.08 -22.71 3.64
C PRO A 33 13.34 -21.41 2.85
N PHE A 34 14.55 -21.28 2.29
CA PHE A 34 14.96 -20.08 1.55
C PHE A 34 14.09 -19.80 0.32
N ASP A 35 13.52 -20.84 -0.30
CA ASP A 35 12.61 -20.73 -1.44
C ASP A 35 11.38 -19.87 -1.18
N ARG A 36 10.97 -19.74 0.09
CA ARG A 36 9.85 -18.88 0.52
C ARG A 36 10.12 -17.40 0.21
N CYS A 37 11.38 -16.96 0.10
CA CYS A 37 11.71 -15.60 -0.37
C CYS A 37 11.09 -15.25 -1.73
N PHE A 38 10.67 -16.25 -2.51
CA PHE A 38 10.17 -16.09 -3.86
C PHE A 38 8.74 -16.58 -4.05
N SER A 39 8.10 -17.13 -3.00
CA SER A 39 6.76 -17.72 -3.09
C SER A 39 6.12 -17.88 -1.72
N GLU A 40 4.85 -17.47 -1.62
CA GLU A 40 3.97 -17.76 -0.47
C GLU A 40 3.45 -19.22 -0.44
N ALA A 41 4.04 -20.12 -1.21
CA ALA A 41 3.62 -21.52 -1.24
C ALA A 41 4.16 -22.28 -0.02
N GLU A 42 3.41 -23.24 0.50
CA GLU A 42 3.78 -24.03 1.67
C GLU A 42 3.71 -25.54 1.40
N GLY A 43 4.38 -26.30 2.27
CA GLY A 43 4.40 -27.77 2.20
C GLY A 43 4.86 -28.29 0.84
N ASP A 44 4.23 -29.37 0.38
CA ASP A 44 4.57 -30.03 -0.88
C ASP A 44 4.40 -29.11 -2.10
N VAL A 45 3.57 -28.07 -2.00
CA VAL A 45 3.31 -27.12 -3.08
C VAL A 45 4.52 -26.20 -3.32
N LEU A 46 5.34 -25.95 -2.30
CA LEU A 46 6.56 -25.15 -2.43
C LEU A 46 7.55 -25.76 -3.43
N ALA A 47 7.61 -27.10 -3.52
CA ALA A 47 8.43 -27.80 -4.51
C ALA A 47 8.03 -27.47 -5.97
N HIS A 48 6.80 -26.98 -6.17
CA HIS A 48 6.31 -26.53 -7.47
C HIS A 48 6.45 -25.02 -7.70
N ALA A 49 6.85 -24.23 -6.70
CA ALA A 49 7.12 -22.81 -6.87
C ALA A 49 8.09 -22.54 -8.04
N PRO A 50 9.19 -23.32 -8.23
CA PRO A 50 10.05 -23.31 -9.42
C PRO A 50 9.38 -23.44 -10.78
N HIS A 51 8.14 -23.90 -10.84
CA HIS A 51 7.39 -24.12 -12.07
C HIS A 51 6.28 -23.08 -12.30
N SER A 52 6.06 -22.16 -11.36
CA SER A 52 5.12 -21.04 -11.53
C SER A 52 5.61 -20.02 -12.56
N LEU A 53 4.73 -19.17 -13.09
CA LEU A 53 5.10 -18.09 -14.01
C LEU A 53 6.08 -17.09 -13.37
N SER A 54 6.08 -16.97 -12.04
CA SER A 54 7.07 -16.23 -11.28
C SER A 54 8.49 -16.80 -11.41
N PHE A 55 8.63 -18.07 -11.84
CA PHE A 55 9.90 -18.82 -11.98
C PHE A 55 10.23 -19.29 -13.42
N LYS A 56 9.27 -19.53 -14.32
CA LYS A 56 9.51 -20.13 -15.66
C LYS A 56 10.10 -19.16 -16.71
N VAL A 57 11.42 -19.11 -16.92
CA VAL A 57 11.96 -18.53 -18.17
C VAL A 57 11.93 -19.54 -19.32
N GLY A 58 11.22 -19.17 -20.39
CA GLY A 58 11.31 -19.79 -21.70
C GLY A 58 10.79 -18.85 -22.79
N HIS A 59 11.70 -18.15 -23.47
CA HIS A 59 11.53 -17.51 -24.79
C HIS A 59 10.56 -16.34 -25.03
N THR A 60 9.76 -15.87 -24.08
CA THR A 60 9.00 -14.61 -24.23
C THR A 60 9.03 -13.75 -22.97
N GLN A 61 8.98 -12.43 -23.14
CA GLN A 61 9.46 -11.37 -22.25
C GLN A 61 8.73 -11.17 -20.90
N GLN A 62 8.08 -12.18 -20.30
CA GLN A 62 7.19 -11.98 -19.13
C GLN A 62 7.19 -13.08 -18.06
N ALA A 63 8.33 -13.71 -17.77
CA ALA A 63 8.50 -14.54 -16.57
C ALA A 63 9.79 -14.16 -15.83
N LEU A 64 9.70 -13.08 -15.05
CA LEU A 64 10.85 -12.24 -14.70
C LEU A 64 11.07 -12.07 -13.20
N HIS A 65 10.19 -12.54 -12.31
CA HIS A 65 10.31 -12.14 -10.90
C HIS A 65 11.46 -12.87 -10.18
N MET A 66 11.41 -14.20 -10.04
CA MET A 66 12.41 -14.95 -9.27
C MET A 66 13.79 -14.95 -9.93
N LEU A 67 13.87 -15.16 -11.26
CA LEU A 67 15.16 -15.14 -11.96
C LEU A 67 15.81 -13.75 -11.99
N ARG A 68 15.03 -12.66 -11.95
CA ARG A 68 15.63 -11.35 -11.69
C ARG A 68 16.06 -11.26 -10.23
N SER A 69 15.21 -11.63 -9.27
CA SER A 69 15.55 -11.59 -7.84
C SER A 69 16.83 -12.37 -7.50
N VAL A 70 17.00 -13.58 -8.03
CA VAL A 70 18.24 -14.37 -7.89
C VAL A 70 19.44 -13.65 -8.54
N ARG A 71 19.28 -13.07 -9.73
CA ARG A 71 20.36 -12.29 -10.37
C ARG A 71 20.75 -11.07 -9.55
N ASP A 72 19.78 -10.42 -8.94
CA ASP A 72 19.98 -9.21 -8.17
C ASP A 72 20.62 -9.51 -6.81
N ILE A 73 20.20 -10.58 -6.14
CA ILE A 73 20.90 -11.09 -4.96
C ILE A 73 22.32 -11.53 -5.32
N ALA A 74 22.48 -12.28 -6.42
CA ALA A 74 23.80 -12.72 -6.88
C ALA A 74 24.72 -11.54 -7.23
N ALA A 75 24.18 -10.47 -7.82
CA ALA A 75 24.91 -9.24 -8.07
C ALA A 75 25.30 -8.53 -6.76
N LEU A 76 24.40 -8.48 -5.76
CA LEU A 76 24.70 -7.95 -4.43
C LEU A 76 25.80 -8.74 -3.72
N TYR A 77 25.77 -10.07 -3.85
CA TYR A 77 26.73 -10.98 -3.21
C TYR A 77 28.00 -11.19 -4.04
N ASN A 78 28.05 -10.65 -5.26
CA ASN A 78 29.12 -10.86 -6.22
C ASN A 78 29.40 -12.36 -6.49
N CYS A 79 28.32 -13.13 -6.70
CA CYS A 79 28.37 -14.56 -7.01
C CYS A 79 27.63 -14.89 -8.32
N GLN A 80 27.66 -16.17 -8.72
CA GLN A 80 26.96 -16.63 -9.92
C GLN A 80 25.44 -16.61 -9.71
N ALA A 81 24.71 -16.15 -10.73
CA ALA A 81 23.24 -16.03 -10.71
C ALA A 81 22.52 -17.38 -10.82
N SER A 82 22.56 -18.15 -9.73
CA SER A 82 21.81 -19.39 -9.53
C SER A 82 21.47 -19.54 -8.04
N LEU A 83 20.32 -20.13 -7.74
CA LEU A 83 19.84 -20.31 -6.36
C LEU A 83 20.88 -21.03 -5.48
N GLU A 84 21.43 -22.13 -5.97
CA GLU A 84 22.48 -22.90 -5.29
C GLU A 84 23.70 -22.05 -4.91
N LYS A 85 24.21 -21.24 -5.85
CA LYS A 85 25.38 -20.37 -5.63
C LYS A 85 25.08 -19.19 -4.72
N VAL A 86 23.85 -18.67 -4.76
CA VAL A 86 23.39 -17.66 -3.80
C VAL A 86 23.38 -18.27 -2.40
N GLU A 87 22.79 -19.44 -2.21
CA GLU A 87 22.77 -20.11 -0.90
C GLU A 87 24.16 -20.49 -0.37
N GLU A 88 25.04 -21.01 -1.22
CA GLU A 88 26.43 -21.29 -0.84
C GLU A 88 27.13 -20.02 -0.34
N CYS A 89 26.96 -18.91 -1.05
CA CYS A 89 27.54 -17.62 -0.68
C CYS A 89 26.96 -17.11 0.65
N ARG A 90 25.65 -17.25 0.86
CA ARG A 90 24.98 -16.91 2.12
C ARG A 90 25.55 -17.70 3.30
N ARG A 91 25.70 -19.01 3.14
CA ARG A 91 26.28 -19.89 4.16
C ARG A 91 27.74 -19.53 4.46
N ALA A 92 28.52 -19.22 3.42
CA ALA A 92 29.93 -18.90 3.56
C ALA A 92 30.19 -17.56 4.24
N GLU A 93 29.40 -16.53 3.94
CA GLU A 93 29.56 -15.18 4.52
C GLU A 93 28.93 -15.03 5.91
N GLY A 94 27.91 -15.83 6.20
CA GLY A 94 27.20 -15.80 7.48
C GLY A 94 26.19 -14.66 7.58
N PHE A 95 25.24 -14.83 8.52
CA PHE A 95 24.07 -13.99 8.67
C PHE A 95 24.41 -12.51 8.85
N THR A 96 25.32 -12.15 9.76
CA THR A 96 25.65 -10.74 10.03
C THR A 96 26.17 -9.99 8.79
N SER A 97 27.04 -10.63 7.99
CA SER A 97 27.56 -10.04 6.74
C SER A 97 26.43 -9.83 5.73
N ILE A 98 25.63 -10.88 5.53
CA ILE A 98 24.50 -10.88 4.60
C ILE A 98 23.46 -9.83 4.98
N SER A 99 23.07 -9.76 6.24
CA SER A 99 22.14 -8.75 6.77
C SER A 99 22.69 -7.35 6.53
N SER A 100 23.97 -7.11 6.85
CA SER A 100 24.59 -5.80 6.61
C SER A 100 24.59 -5.41 5.13
N LYS A 101 24.91 -6.34 4.22
CA LYS A 101 24.85 -6.10 2.77
C LYS A 101 23.45 -5.76 2.30
N CYS A 102 22.46 -6.55 2.71
CA CYS A 102 21.07 -6.39 2.27
C CYS A 102 20.48 -5.07 2.77
N PHE A 103 20.55 -4.79 4.07
CA PHE A 103 19.97 -3.58 4.64
C PHE A 103 20.70 -2.30 4.20
N ARG A 104 22.02 -2.36 4.00
CA ARG A 104 22.78 -1.24 3.42
C ARG A 104 22.38 -0.98 1.97
N ALA A 105 22.23 -2.03 1.16
CA ALA A 105 21.81 -1.89 -0.23
C ALA A 105 20.34 -1.49 -0.36
N ALA A 106 19.48 -1.87 0.59
CA ALA A 106 18.10 -1.43 0.68
C ALA A 106 17.99 0.05 1.07
N ASN A 107 19.01 0.59 1.74
CA ASN A 107 19.05 1.95 2.28
C ASN A 107 17.83 2.22 3.17
N ILE A 108 17.61 1.34 4.15
CA ILE A 108 16.52 1.41 5.11
C ILE A 108 17.01 2.09 6.39
N SER A 109 16.26 3.11 6.85
CA SER A 109 16.56 3.94 8.02
C SER A 109 15.72 3.59 9.25
N ALA A 110 14.53 3.02 9.04
CA ALA A 110 13.66 2.52 10.09
C ALA A 110 12.87 1.32 9.55
N ILE A 111 12.57 0.35 10.41
CA ILE A 111 11.69 -0.78 10.11
C ILE A 111 10.57 -0.89 11.14
N LEU A 112 9.36 -1.13 10.66
CA LEU A 112 8.21 -1.47 11.48
C LEU A 112 7.93 -2.96 11.32
N ILE A 113 8.13 -3.73 12.40
CA ILE A 113 8.04 -5.18 12.41
C ILE A 113 6.69 -5.60 12.99
N ASP A 114 5.91 -6.30 12.19
CA ASP A 114 4.69 -6.96 12.55
C ASP A 114 4.95 -8.39 13.03
N ASP A 115 4.41 -8.71 14.22
CA ASP A 115 4.53 -10.02 14.87
C ASP A 115 3.37 -10.96 14.54
N ASP A 116 2.48 -10.58 13.63
CA ASP A 116 1.31 -11.39 13.26
C ASP A 116 1.65 -12.69 12.50
N MET A 117 2.91 -12.85 12.10
CA MET A 117 3.41 -14.07 11.49
C MET A 117 4.35 -14.82 12.42
N SER A 118 4.10 -16.12 12.59
CA SER A 118 4.96 -17.00 13.38
C SER A 118 5.89 -17.83 12.48
N PHE A 119 7.19 -17.74 12.73
CA PHE A 119 8.24 -18.51 12.04
C PHE A 119 9.09 -19.32 13.01
N ASP A 120 9.75 -20.36 12.50
CA ASP A 120 10.76 -21.10 13.25
C ASP A 120 11.94 -20.17 13.62
N LYS A 121 12.21 -20.06 14.92
CA LYS A 121 13.33 -19.29 15.49
C LYS A 121 13.37 -17.83 15.05
N MET A 122 12.26 -17.11 15.19
CA MET A 122 12.22 -15.66 15.03
C MET A 122 13.23 -14.96 15.95
N LEU A 123 13.87 -13.92 15.44
CA LEU A 123 14.74 -13.07 16.23
C LEU A 123 13.90 -12.15 17.14
N ASP A 124 14.45 -11.80 18.29
CA ASP A 124 13.81 -10.82 19.17
C ASP A 124 13.93 -9.39 18.59
N MET A 125 13.11 -8.47 19.08
CA MET A 125 13.06 -7.09 18.59
C MET A 125 14.39 -6.32 18.80
N GLU A 126 15.15 -6.63 19.86
CA GLU A 126 16.45 -5.99 20.11
C GLU A 126 17.50 -6.44 19.07
N SER A 127 17.46 -7.71 18.68
CA SER A 127 18.32 -8.28 17.64
C SER A 127 18.16 -7.56 16.29
N HIS A 128 16.98 -6.99 16.00
CA HIS A 128 16.74 -6.23 14.77
C HIS A 128 17.42 -4.85 14.75
N LYS A 129 17.82 -4.31 15.91
CA LYS A 129 18.58 -3.04 15.96
C LYS A 129 19.98 -3.17 15.37
N ALA A 130 20.46 -4.40 15.15
CA ALA A 130 21.70 -4.64 14.43
C ALA A 130 21.59 -4.42 12.92
N VAL A 131 20.37 -4.43 12.35
CA VAL A 131 20.13 -4.32 10.91
C VAL A 131 19.50 -3.00 10.48
N ALA A 132 18.77 -2.32 11.38
CA ALA A 132 18.19 -1.00 11.14
C ALA A 132 18.41 -0.06 12.35
N PRO A 133 18.66 1.26 12.12
CA PRO A 133 18.85 2.23 13.20
C PRO A 133 17.64 2.40 14.12
N VAL A 134 16.44 2.31 13.55
CA VAL A 134 15.16 2.46 14.27
C VAL A 134 14.32 1.23 13.97
N VAL A 135 13.82 0.59 15.02
CA VAL A 135 12.96 -0.58 14.95
C VAL A 135 11.74 -0.30 15.80
N VAL A 136 10.56 -0.42 15.20
CA VAL A 136 9.27 -0.23 15.86
C VAL A 136 8.44 -1.50 15.71
N ARG A 137 7.65 -1.80 16.73
CA ARG A 137 6.75 -2.95 16.71
C ARG A 137 5.38 -2.55 16.17
N ILE A 138 4.83 -3.35 15.28
CA ILE A 138 3.41 -3.38 14.94
C ILE A 138 2.78 -4.53 15.73
N LEU A 139 1.60 -4.29 16.29
CA LEU A 139 0.84 -5.25 17.06
C LEU A 139 -0.49 -5.51 16.34
N GLY A 140 -0.67 -6.70 15.78
CA GLY A 140 -1.99 -7.08 15.27
C GLY A 140 -2.98 -7.29 16.39
N ILE A 141 -4.19 -6.79 16.14
CA ILE A 141 -5.29 -6.98 17.09
C ILE A 141 -5.70 -8.44 17.17
N GLU A 142 -5.57 -9.18 16.06
CA GLU A 142 -5.93 -10.58 15.96
C GLU A 142 -4.99 -11.45 16.79
N CYS A 143 -3.67 -11.29 16.67
CA CYS A 143 -2.71 -12.04 17.47
C CYS A 143 -2.74 -11.65 18.95
N LEU A 144 -3.02 -10.37 19.27
CA LEU A 144 -3.26 -9.95 20.64
C LEU A 144 -4.52 -10.61 21.21
N ALA A 145 -5.61 -10.63 20.43
CA ALA A 145 -6.86 -11.28 20.82
C ALA A 145 -6.66 -12.79 21.01
N GLU A 146 -5.97 -13.47 20.08
CA GLU A 146 -5.63 -14.88 20.18
C GLU A 146 -4.81 -15.18 21.45
N THR A 147 -3.81 -14.34 21.75
CA THR A 147 -3.01 -14.48 22.98
C THR A 147 -3.88 -14.40 24.23
N VAL A 148 -4.89 -13.53 24.24
CA VAL A 148 -5.84 -13.41 25.35
C VAL A 148 -6.77 -14.62 25.42
N LEU A 149 -7.27 -15.09 24.27
CA LEU A 149 -8.18 -16.22 24.17
C LEU A 149 -7.53 -17.55 24.57
N ASN A 150 -6.25 -17.72 24.26
CA ASN A 150 -5.46 -18.93 24.55
C ASN A 150 -4.78 -18.91 25.92
N ASP A 151 -4.92 -17.84 26.70
CA ASP A 151 -4.33 -17.76 28.04
C ASP A 151 -5.04 -18.74 28.98
N GLU A 152 -4.28 -19.70 29.53
CA GLU A 152 -4.80 -20.77 30.40
C GLU A 152 -5.56 -20.24 31.62
N SER A 153 -5.27 -19.00 32.05
CA SER A 153 -5.99 -18.34 33.14
C SER A 153 -7.48 -18.11 32.85
N PHE A 154 -7.90 -18.17 31.58
CA PHE A 154 -9.30 -18.08 31.16
C PHE A 154 -9.90 -19.42 30.71
N SER A 155 -9.18 -20.54 30.89
CA SER A 155 -9.64 -21.87 30.48
C SER A 155 -10.98 -22.26 31.13
N GLY A 156 -11.96 -22.63 30.29
CA GLY A 156 -13.31 -23.05 30.72
C GLY A 156 -14.30 -21.92 30.99
N LEU A 157 -13.92 -20.65 30.81
CA LEU A 157 -14.85 -19.52 30.86
C LEU A 157 -15.58 -19.34 29.52
N ILE A 158 -16.82 -18.90 29.59
CA ILE A 158 -17.58 -18.46 28.41
C ILE A 158 -17.20 -17.00 28.15
N TRP A 159 -16.56 -16.73 27.03
CA TRP A 159 -16.22 -15.37 26.62
C TRP A 159 -17.50 -14.54 26.39
N THR A 160 -17.58 -13.40 27.08
CA THR A 160 -18.50 -12.29 26.79
C THR A 160 -17.71 -11.12 26.20
N LEU A 161 -18.39 -10.20 25.52
CA LEU A 161 -17.74 -9.01 24.96
C LEU A 161 -17.03 -8.19 26.05
N GLU A 162 -17.63 -8.07 27.23
CA GLU A 162 -17.05 -7.35 28.38
C GLU A 162 -15.78 -8.04 28.89
N SER A 163 -15.82 -9.35 29.13
CA SER A 163 -14.65 -10.10 29.62
C SER A 163 -13.49 -10.09 28.62
N LEU A 164 -13.78 -10.21 27.32
CA LEU A 164 -12.76 -10.14 26.27
C LEU A 164 -12.17 -8.73 26.18
N THR A 165 -13.02 -7.70 26.21
CA THR A 165 -12.57 -6.30 26.16
C THR A 165 -11.68 -5.94 27.35
N GLU A 166 -12.06 -6.35 28.57
CA GLU A 166 -11.26 -6.10 29.77
C GLU A 166 -9.90 -6.78 29.71
N ALA A 167 -9.86 -8.08 29.35
CA ALA A 167 -8.62 -8.84 29.22
C ALA A 167 -7.74 -8.30 28.09
N TYR A 168 -8.34 -7.95 26.95
CA TYR A 168 -7.68 -7.33 25.81
C TYR A 168 -7.05 -5.98 26.17
N ILE A 169 -7.79 -5.08 26.82
CA ILE A 169 -7.26 -3.77 27.25
C ILE A 169 -6.16 -3.94 28.30
N ALA A 170 -6.30 -4.89 29.23
CA ALA A 170 -5.27 -5.18 30.22
C ALA A 170 -3.97 -5.65 29.54
N LYS A 171 -4.09 -6.54 28.55
CA LYS A 171 -2.96 -7.03 27.77
C LYS A 171 -2.35 -5.92 26.90
N LEU A 172 -3.16 -5.13 26.20
CA LEU A 172 -2.73 -3.99 25.39
C LEU A 172 -1.91 -2.98 26.22
N LYS A 173 -2.35 -2.66 27.45
CA LYS A 173 -1.63 -1.76 28.37
C LYS A 173 -0.29 -2.32 28.85
N SER A 174 -0.02 -3.60 28.68
CA SER A 174 1.27 -4.20 29.02
C SER A 174 2.35 -3.98 27.95
N TYR A 175 1.95 -3.60 26.73
CA TYR A 175 2.89 -3.27 25.65
C TYR A 175 3.48 -1.86 25.86
N PRO A 176 4.72 -1.62 25.42
CA PRO A 176 5.32 -0.28 25.42
C PRO A 176 4.47 0.68 24.58
N PRO A 177 4.52 2.00 24.80
CA PRO A 177 3.63 2.97 24.13
C PRO A 177 3.89 3.17 22.64
N ASP A 178 5.02 2.71 22.11
CA ASP A 178 5.46 2.95 20.73
C ASP A 178 5.11 1.75 19.81
N PHE A 179 3.82 1.54 19.56
CA PHE A 179 3.33 0.50 18.66
C PHE A 179 2.23 0.98 17.71
N SER A 180 2.11 0.32 16.56
CA SER A 180 1.00 0.52 15.60
C SER A 180 0.08 -0.70 15.59
N ILE A 181 -1.12 -0.56 15.06
CA ILE A 181 -2.17 -1.60 15.09
C ILE A 181 -2.66 -1.91 13.67
N THR A 182 -2.80 -3.19 13.33
CA THR A 182 -3.33 -3.72 12.06
C THR A 182 -4.68 -4.43 12.29
N SER A 183 -5.54 -4.50 11.26
CA SER A 183 -6.84 -5.18 11.33
C SER A 183 -7.38 -5.63 9.96
N GLY A 184 -8.33 -6.57 9.95
CA GLY A 184 -9.16 -6.92 8.78
C GLY A 184 -10.05 -5.80 8.21
N LEU A 185 -10.69 -6.05 7.06
CA LEU A 185 -11.33 -5.02 6.21
C LEU A 185 -12.87 -4.95 6.26
N ASP A 186 -13.57 -6.03 6.64
CA ASP A 186 -15.05 -6.06 6.72
C ASP A 186 -15.54 -5.74 8.14
N ILE A 187 -15.58 -4.43 8.45
CA ILE A 187 -15.91 -3.94 9.79
C ILE A 187 -17.27 -3.22 9.76
N ASN A 188 -18.24 -3.74 10.52
CA ASN A 188 -19.48 -3.04 10.80
C ASN A 188 -19.38 -2.25 12.12
N PRO A 189 -19.30 -0.90 12.07
CA PRO A 189 -19.17 -0.08 13.28
C PRO A 189 -20.50 0.04 14.07
N ASN A 190 -21.62 -0.44 13.51
CA ASN A 190 -22.97 -0.34 14.05
C ASN A 190 -23.57 -1.72 14.29
N VAL A 191 -22.97 -2.47 15.22
CA VAL A 191 -23.43 -3.80 15.64
C VAL A 191 -24.05 -3.74 17.04
N SER A 192 -25.13 -4.50 17.26
CA SER A 192 -25.68 -4.61 18.62
C SER A 192 -24.78 -5.47 19.49
N LYS A 193 -24.79 -5.27 20.82
CA LYS A 193 -24.01 -6.12 21.75
C LYS A 193 -24.30 -7.60 21.53
N LYS A 194 -25.57 -7.95 21.30
CA LYS A 194 -25.99 -9.33 21.06
C LYS A 194 -25.40 -9.89 19.77
N ASP A 195 -25.49 -9.14 18.67
CA ASP A 195 -24.96 -9.60 17.37
C ASP A 195 -23.43 -9.72 17.39
N ALA A 196 -22.74 -8.83 18.13
CA ALA A 196 -21.29 -8.91 18.32
C ALA A 196 -20.88 -10.15 19.13
N GLU A 197 -21.61 -10.47 20.20
CA GLU A 197 -21.37 -11.68 21.00
C GLU A 197 -21.69 -12.97 20.23
N ASP A 198 -22.78 -12.97 19.45
CA ASP A 198 -23.14 -14.11 18.61
C ASP A 198 -22.14 -14.29 17.45
N GLY A 199 -21.62 -13.20 16.88
CA GLY A 199 -20.53 -13.19 15.92
C GLY A 199 -19.24 -13.75 16.50
N LEU A 200 -18.79 -13.26 17.66
CA LEU A 200 -17.61 -13.77 18.37
C LEU A 200 -17.69 -15.29 18.61
N ARG A 201 -18.85 -15.80 19.05
CA ARG A 201 -19.05 -17.25 19.25
C ARG A 201 -18.95 -18.06 17.96
N LYS A 202 -19.40 -17.48 16.85
CA LYS A 202 -19.37 -18.13 15.54
C LYS A 202 -17.96 -18.16 14.96
N GLU A 203 -17.22 -17.05 15.04
CA GLU A 203 -15.82 -16.97 14.56
C GLU A 203 -14.90 -17.87 15.38
N LEU A 204 -15.11 -18.00 16.70
CA LEU A 204 -14.38 -18.98 17.51
C LEU A 204 -14.66 -20.45 17.13
N ALA A 205 -15.65 -20.70 16.28
CA ALA A 205 -16.07 -22.03 15.86
C ALA A 205 -15.79 -22.33 14.36
N ASP A 206 -15.32 -21.37 13.58
CA ASP A 206 -15.11 -21.49 12.12
C ASP A 206 -13.67 -21.10 11.75
N VAL A 207 -13.08 -21.68 10.70
CA VAL A 207 -11.61 -21.59 10.44
C VAL A 207 -11.27 -21.05 9.05
N ASP A 208 -12.23 -20.58 8.26
CA ASP A 208 -11.96 -20.17 6.87
C ASP A 208 -11.85 -18.65 6.69
N GLN A 209 -10.69 -18.21 6.19
CA GLN A 209 -10.50 -16.86 5.66
C GLN A 209 -10.97 -16.79 4.20
N ASP A 210 -11.85 -15.83 3.89
CA ASP A 210 -12.37 -15.59 2.54
C ASP A 210 -11.78 -14.30 1.95
N LEU A 211 -10.88 -14.45 0.97
CA LEU A 211 -10.25 -13.34 0.23
C LEU A 211 -11.27 -12.42 -0.47
N GLY A 212 -12.48 -12.90 -0.77
CA GLY A 212 -13.56 -12.10 -1.33
C GLY A 212 -14.03 -10.96 -0.44
N LYS A 213 -13.77 -11.05 0.88
CA LYS A 213 -14.12 -10.04 1.88
C LYS A 213 -13.01 -9.02 2.13
N CYS A 214 -11.86 -9.16 1.45
CA CYS A 214 -10.70 -8.28 1.61
C CYS A 214 -10.72 -7.06 0.67
N ASN A 215 -11.88 -6.68 0.12
CA ASN A 215 -11.98 -5.46 -0.69
C ASN A 215 -11.92 -4.21 0.23
N PRO A 216 -10.99 -3.27 0.02
CA PRO A 216 -10.82 -2.11 0.90
C PRO A 216 -12.04 -1.17 0.90
N LEU A 217 -12.96 -1.26 -0.07
CA LEU A 217 -14.23 -0.52 -0.05
C LEU A 217 -15.14 -0.89 1.12
N HIS A 218 -14.96 -2.07 1.73
CA HIS A 218 -15.70 -2.45 2.94
C HIS A 218 -15.37 -1.52 4.13
N LEU A 219 -14.21 -0.86 4.12
CA LEU A 219 -13.86 0.13 5.14
C LEU A 219 -14.65 1.44 5.04
N ARG A 220 -15.48 1.65 4.00
CA ARG A 220 -16.22 2.90 3.83
C ARG A 220 -17.05 3.28 5.06
N ALA A 221 -17.69 2.29 5.69
CA ALA A 221 -18.48 2.51 6.89
C ALA A 221 -17.62 2.98 8.09
N VAL A 222 -16.38 2.52 8.19
CA VAL A 222 -15.41 2.97 9.20
C VAL A 222 -14.87 4.35 8.86
N LEU A 223 -14.54 4.59 7.60
CA LEU A 223 -13.99 5.85 7.10
C LEU A 223 -14.96 7.03 7.24
N ASP A 224 -16.27 6.79 7.10
CA ASP A 224 -17.31 7.81 7.23
C ASP A 224 -17.78 8.04 8.67
N ASP A 225 -17.35 7.21 9.62
CA ASP A 225 -17.80 7.28 10.99
C ASP A 225 -16.89 8.18 11.84
N GLU A 226 -17.47 9.24 12.42
CA GLU A 226 -16.75 10.26 13.18
C GLU A 226 -15.95 9.70 14.37
N ARG A 227 -16.34 8.53 14.90
CA ARG A 227 -15.60 7.88 16.00
C ARG A 227 -14.18 7.52 15.58
N PHE A 228 -13.96 7.23 14.30
CA PHE A 228 -12.67 6.84 13.74
C PHE A 228 -12.01 7.97 12.94
N ALA A 229 -12.57 9.18 12.93
CA ALA A 229 -12.03 10.31 12.15
C ALA A 229 -10.60 10.72 12.53
N LYS A 230 -10.11 10.30 13.70
CA LYS A 230 -8.72 10.52 14.15
C LYS A 230 -7.79 9.33 13.89
N SER A 231 -8.32 8.20 13.45
CA SER A 231 -7.55 7.00 13.13
C SER A 231 -6.89 7.19 11.79
N GLN A 232 -5.58 6.90 11.72
CA GLN A 232 -4.84 6.91 10.47
C GLN A 232 -4.75 5.47 9.96
N LEU A 233 -5.23 5.22 8.75
CA LEU A 233 -5.35 3.89 8.17
C LEU A 233 -4.33 3.70 7.05
N VAL A 234 -3.68 2.54 7.05
CA VAL A 234 -2.67 2.16 6.05
C VAL A 234 -3.15 0.89 5.37
N LEU A 235 -3.29 0.95 4.04
CA LEU A 235 -3.65 -0.22 3.23
C LEU A 235 -2.37 -0.92 2.76
N LEU A 236 -2.16 -2.15 3.21
CA LEU A 236 -0.98 -2.96 2.89
C LEU A 236 -1.10 -3.64 1.51
N HIS A 237 0.05 -4.01 0.94
CA HIS A 237 0.20 -4.68 -0.37
C HIS A 237 -0.52 -3.99 -1.55
N ALA A 238 -0.73 -2.66 -1.45
CA ALA A 238 -1.56 -1.89 -2.37
C ALA A 238 -2.96 -2.52 -2.57
N SER A 239 -3.47 -3.22 -1.55
CA SER A 239 -4.70 -4.01 -1.56
C SER A 239 -4.85 -4.96 -2.74
N TYR A 240 -3.77 -5.49 -3.31
CA TYR A 240 -3.86 -6.42 -4.44
C TYR A 240 -4.81 -7.61 -4.12
N PRO A 241 -5.76 -7.97 -5.01
CA PRO A 241 -5.95 -7.50 -6.40
C PRO A 241 -6.79 -6.22 -6.56
N PHE A 242 -7.26 -5.62 -5.47
CA PHE A 242 -8.10 -4.40 -5.39
C PHE A 242 -7.29 -3.09 -5.41
N SER A 243 -6.17 -3.06 -6.14
CA SER A 243 -5.30 -1.88 -6.18
C SER A 243 -5.95 -0.65 -6.79
N LYS A 244 -7.02 -0.83 -7.58
CA LYS A 244 -7.81 0.28 -8.13
C LYS A 244 -8.64 0.95 -7.03
N GLU A 245 -9.28 0.17 -6.18
CA GLU A 245 -10.08 0.61 -5.05
C GLU A 245 -9.20 1.31 -4.01
N ALA A 246 -8.01 0.75 -3.73
CA ALA A 246 -7.03 1.40 -2.88
C ALA A 246 -6.54 2.73 -3.48
N SER A 247 -6.34 2.80 -4.80
CA SER A 247 -5.95 4.05 -5.49
C SER A 247 -7.05 5.12 -5.41
N TYR A 248 -8.33 4.72 -5.52
CA TYR A 248 -9.46 5.63 -5.31
C TYR A 248 -9.42 6.20 -3.89
N LEU A 249 -9.28 5.34 -2.88
CA LEU A 249 -9.17 5.78 -1.48
C LEU A 249 -7.95 6.67 -1.27
N ALA A 250 -6.79 6.33 -1.81
CA ALA A 250 -5.56 7.13 -1.71
C ALA A 250 -5.64 8.50 -2.43
N SER A 251 -6.56 8.69 -3.37
CA SER A 251 -6.80 9.99 -3.99
C SER A 251 -7.63 10.94 -3.12
N VAL A 252 -8.35 10.38 -2.12
CA VAL A 252 -9.21 11.11 -1.18
C VAL A 252 -8.57 11.20 0.20
N TYR A 253 -7.85 10.15 0.62
CA TYR A 253 -7.22 10.02 1.93
C TYR A 253 -5.70 10.02 1.81
N SER A 254 -5.04 10.81 2.64
CA SER A 254 -3.62 11.13 2.49
C SER A 254 -2.68 9.99 2.91
N GLN A 255 -1.72 9.69 2.01
CA GLN A 255 -0.36 9.14 2.19
C GLN A 255 -0.10 7.70 1.72
N VAL A 256 0.45 7.59 0.50
CA VAL A 256 1.12 6.37 -0.01
C VAL A 256 2.47 6.24 0.67
N MET A 257 2.77 5.06 1.21
CA MET A 257 4.04 4.76 1.87
C MET A 257 4.71 3.55 1.25
N PHE A 258 6.01 3.46 1.49
CA PHE A 258 6.82 2.30 1.15
C PHE A 258 6.80 1.25 2.27
N SER A 259 6.68 -0.02 1.86
CA SER A 259 6.90 -1.19 2.70
C SER A 259 7.52 -2.29 1.83
N THR A 260 8.40 -3.10 2.41
CA THR A 260 8.98 -4.25 1.73
C THR A 260 8.13 -5.49 1.84
N ASP A 261 7.31 -5.59 2.90
CA ASP A 261 6.67 -6.83 3.31
C ASP A 261 7.71 -7.96 3.54
N GLY A 262 8.94 -7.57 3.88
CA GLY A 262 10.07 -8.46 4.00
C GLY A 262 9.94 -9.34 5.25
N TYR A 263 10.13 -10.64 5.09
CA TYR A 263 10.08 -11.60 6.20
C TYR A 263 11.23 -12.61 6.12
N ALA A 264 11.54 -13.22 7.27
CA ALA A 264 12.50 -14.30 7.51
C ALA A 264 13.96 -14.01 7.15
N PHE A 265 14.25 -13.50 5.96
CA PHE A 265 15.60 -13.31 5.45
C PHE A 265 15.86 -11.87 5.03
N PRO A 266 17.08 -11.33 5.21
CA PRO A 266 17.42 -9.96 4.78
C PRO A 266 17.21 -9.68 3.28
N ASP A 267 17.21 -10.73 2.46
CA ASP A 267 17.06 -10.67 1.02
C ASP A 267 15.69 -10.14 0.61
N THR A 268 14.64 -10.52 1.34
CA THR A 268 13.26 -10.11 1.03
C THR A 268 13.12 -8.59 1.17
N TYR A 269 13.67 -8.02 2.25
CA TYR A 269 13.81 -6.58 2.47
C TYR A 269 14.58 -5.89 1.33
N TYR A 270 15.76 -6.41 0.96
CA TYR A 270 16.56 -5.86 -0.13
C TYR A 270 15.82 -5.90 -1.47
N LEU A 271 15.20 -7.03 -1.79
CA LEU A 271 14.44 -7.21 -3.02
C LEU A 271 13.25 -6.25 -3.09
N GLY A 272 12.46 -6.17 -2.02
CA GLY A 272 11.32 -5.24 -1.91
C GLY A 272 11.76 -3.79 -2.13
N ALA A 273 12.79 -3.33 -1.40
CA ALA A 273 13.30 -1.97 -1.51
C ALA A 273 13.83 -1.65 -2.91
N ARG A 274 14.63 -2.54 -3.49
CA ARG A 274 15.19 -2.31 -4.82
C ARG A 274 14.12 -2.31 -5.91
N ARG A 275 13.09 -3.15 -5.80
CA ARG A 275 11.96 -3.17 -6.75
C ARG A 275 11.13 -1.90 -6.63
N ALA A 276 10.79 -1.49 -5.42
CA ALA A 276 10.08 -0.25 -5.19
C ALA A 276 10.84 0.94 -5.79
N ARG A 277 12.15 1.05 -5.56
CA ARG A 277 13.00 2.09 -6.17
C ARG A 277 12.94 2.08 -7.70
N ASP A 278 13.09 0.92 -8.35
CA ASP A 278 13.01 0.84 -9.82
C ASP A 278 11.61 1.22 -10.35
N ILE A 279 10.53 0.80 -9.67
CA ILE A 279 9.15 1.10 -10.06
C ILE A 279 8.84 2.58 -9.86
N VAL A 280 9.12 3.14 -8.67
CA VAL A 280 8.90 4.55 -8.34
C VAL A 280 9.66 5.45 -9.32
N TYR A 281 10.93 5.12 -9.63
CA TYR A 281 11.69 5.85 -10.65
C TYR A 281 10.98 5.84 -12.01
N ARG A 282 10.52 4.68 -12.49
CA ARG A 282 9.86 4.56 -13.80
C ARG A 282 8.54 5.32 -13.86
N VAL A 283 7.71 5.20 -12.82
CA VAL A 283 6.41 5.87 -12.74
C VAL A 283 6.59 7.38 -12.71
N LEU A 284 7.49 7.89 -11.87
CA LEU A 284 7.73 9.33 -11.76
C LEU A 284 8.45 9.90 -12.99
N ALA A 285 9.37 9.15 -13.61
CA ALA A 285 10.00 9.57 -14.85
C ALA A 285 8.98 9.67 -15.99
N ALA A 286 8.05 8.71 -16.10
CA ALA A 286 6.96 8.77 -17.06
C ALA A 286 6.03 9.96 -16.81
N ALA A 287 5.62 10.20 -15.55
CA ALA A 287 4.83 11.37 -15.19
C ALA A 287 5.55 12.70 -15.54
N CYS A 288 6.88 12.75 -15.41
CA CYS A 288 7.65 13.91 -15.86
C CYS A 288 7.77 14.04 -17.38
N GLU A 289 7.73 12.93 -18.11
CA GLU A 289 7.74 12.92 -19.57
C GLU A 289 6.39 13.37 -20.15
N ASP A 290 5.30 12.93 -19.53
CA ASP A 290 3.92 13.30 -19.87
C ASP A 290 3.58 14.75 -19.45
N GLY A 291 4.42 15.37 -18.62
CA GLY A 291 4.27 16.75 -18.16
C GLY A 291 3.35 16.92 -16.94
N ASP A 292 2.96 15.81 -16.31
CA ASP A 292 2.14 15.79 -15.09
C ASP A 292 2.93 16.28 -13.88
N LEU A 293 4.25 16.05 -13.85
CA LEU A 293 5.15 16.49 -12.77
C LEU A 293 6.41 17.14 -13.32
N THR A 294 6.91 18.16 -12.63
CA THR A 294 8.29 18.60 -12.80
C THR A 294 9.26 17.61 -12.15
N ILE A 295 10.53 17.61 -12.58
CA ILE A 295 11.58 16.78 -11.96
C ILE A 295 11.72 17.10 -10.47
N LYS A 296 11.47 18.36 -10.07
CA LYS A 296 11.54 18.79 -8.67
C LYS A 296 10.40 18.15 -7.85
N GLU A 297 9.17 18.25 -8.33
CA GLU A 297 8.00 17.63 -7.67
C GLU A 297 8.14 16.10 -7.60
N ALA A 298 8.69 15.47 -8.64
CA ALA A 298 8.99 14.04 -8.61
C ALA A 298 10.03 13.69 -7.53
N ILE A 299 11.06 14.51 -7.32
CA ILE A 299 12.05 14.29 -6.25
C ILE A 299 11.43 14.49 -4.86
N GLU A 300 10.53 15.46 -4.70
CA GLU A 300 9.78 15.67 -3.46
C GLU A 300 8.88 14.45 -3.16
N ALA A 301 8.17 13.95 -4.18
CA ALA A 301 7.35 12.74 -4.05
C ALA A 301 8.17 11.49 -3.67
N VAL A 302 9.43 11.38 -4.12
CA VAL A 302 10.33 10.29 -3.69
C VAL A 302 10.58 10.35 -2.19
N GLU A 303 10.88 11.53 -1.64
CA GLU A 303 11.11 11.68 -0.20
C GLU A 303 9.84 11.33 0.58
N ASP A 304 8.67 11.79 0.14
CA ASP A 304 7.40 11.52 0.80
C ASP A 304 7.05 10.03 0.80
N ILE A 305 7.14 9.37 -0.36
CA ILE A 305 6.82 7.93 -0.51
C ILE A 305 7.74 7.07 0.34
N PHE A 306 9.05 7.31 0.29
CA PHE A 306 10.01 6.46 0.99
C PHE A 306 10.15 6.80 2.47
N ARG A 307 9.83 8.03 2.90
CA ARG A 307 10.19 8.49 4.25
C ARG A 307 9.24 9.50 4.86
N GLY A 308 8.97 10.61 4.19
CA GLY A 308 8.25 11.76 4.75
C GLY A 308 6.89 11.38 5.32
N ASN A 309 6.11 10.61 4.56
CA ASN A 309 4.79 10.15 4.97
C ASN A 309 4.85 9.27 6.22
N ALA A 310 5.74 8.28 6.24
CA ALA A 310 5.89 7.39 7.40
C ALA A 310 6.38 8.13 8.66
N LEU A 311 7.32 9.06 8.52
CA LEU A 311 7.77 9.88 9.66
C LEU A 311 6.63 10.73 10.23
N HIS A 312 5.79 11.29 9.37
CA HIS A 312 4.64 12.08 9.78
C HIS A 312 3.58 11.22 10.47
N LEU A 313 3.23 10.07 9.85
CA LEU A 313 2.24 9.14 10.34
C LEU A 313 2.62 8.55 11.70
N TYR A 314 3.81 7.97 11.80
CA TYR A 314 4.27 7.28 13.00
C TYR A 314 4.93 8.21 14.04
N LYS A 315 4.97 9.52 13.77
CA LYS A 315 5.50 10.56 14.67
C LYS A 315 6.92 10.26 15.17
N PHE A 316 7.76 9.74 14.28
CA PHE A 316 9.18 9.57 14.58
C PHE A 316 9.80 10.94 14.87
N ASN A 317 10.14 11.22 16.14
CA ASN A 317 10.82 12.45 16.51
C ASN A 317 12.16 12.51 15.77
N ALA A 318 12.27 13.46 14.84
CA ALA A 318 13.43 13.62 13.98
C ALA A 318 14.70 13.89 14.81
N ALA A 319 15.55 12.88 14.96
CA ALA A 319 16.95 13.05 15.35
C ALA A 319 17.83 13.58 14.19
N THR A 320 17.21 14.09 13.11
CA THR A 320 17.93 14.71 11.98
C THR A 320 17.25 16.02 11.62
N GLY A 321 18.03 17.10 11.65
CA GLY A 321 17.60 18.50 11.58
C GLY A 321 16.44 18.79 10.63
N SER A 322 15.39 19.35 11.20
CA SER A 322 14.20 19.82 10.52
C SER A 322 14.52 20.96 9.54
N THR A 323 14.15 20.79 8.28
CA THR A 323 13.56 21.87 7.49
C THR A 323 12.05 21.70 7.60
N ASN A 324 11.41 22.55 8.41
CA ASN A 324 9.96 22.60 8.53
C ASN A 324 9.36 22.89 7.15
N HIS A 325 8.77 21.89 6.50
CA HIS A 325 7.82 22.11 5.44
C HIS A 325 6.42 22.05 6.06
N GLU A 326 5.78 23.21 6.18
CA GLU A 326 4.33 23.23 6.37
C GLU A 326 3.66 22.56 5.16
N PRO A 327 2.60 21.76 5.35
CA PRO A 327 1.81 21.27 4.24
C PRO A 327 1.30 22.47 3.45
N ALA A 328 1.52 22.46 2.14
CA ALA A 328 0.97 23.47 1.25
C ALA A 328 -0.56 23.44 1.37
N ARG A 329 -1.11 24.33 2.21
CA ARG A 329 -2.52 24.69 2.12
C ARG A 329 -2.71 25.28 0.74
N ALA A 330 -3.54 24.64 -0.08
CA ALA A 330 -4.07 25.24 -1.29
C ALA A 330 -4.57 26.65 -0.90
N GLY A 331 -3.88 27.66 -1.41
CA GLY A 331 -4.13 29.03 -1.00
C GLY A 331 -5.54 29.42 -1.40
N ASP A 332 -6.33 29.86 -0.41
CA ASP A 332 -7.49 30.71 -0.60
C ASP A 332 -7.03 32.02 -1.24
N ASN A 333 -6.87 32.00 -2.56
CA ASN A 333 -6.75 33.19 -3.38
C ASN A 333 -7.84 33.14 -4.46
N MET A 334 -9.10 33.11 -4.01
CA MET A 334 -10.21 33.62 -4.81
C MET A 334 -10.07 35.14 -4.90
N SER A 335 -9.15 35.61 -5.76
CA SER A 335 -9.33 36.91 -6.38
C SER A 335 -10.56 36.77 -7.29
N SER A 336 -11.59 37.59 -7.02
CA SER A 336 -12.78 37.71 -7.84
C SER A 336 -12.40 38.33 -9.19
N SER A 337 -11.76 37.54 -10.05
CA SER A 337 -11.62 37.88 -11.47
C SER A 337 -12.96 37.59 -12.15
N SER A 338 -13.44 38.54 -12.95
CA SER A 338 -14.73 38.44 -13.63
C SER A 338 -14.82 37.16 -14.47
N VAL A 339 -15.99 36.54 -14.47
CA VAL A 339 -16.35 35.32 -15.23
C VAL A 339 -16.28 35.54 -16.75
N GLU A 340 -15.90 36.74 -17.22
CA GLU A 340 -16.00 37.18 -18.61
C GLU A 340 -14.94 36.60 -19.56
N ASP A 341 -13.80 36.10 -19.05
CA ASP A 341 -12.68 35.60 -19.88
C ASP A 341 -12.62 34.07 -20.06
N VAL A 342 -13.56 33.31 -19.49
CA VAL A 342 -13.56 31.84 -19.59
C VAL A 342 -14.46 31.39 -20.73
N LEU A 343 -13.90 30.74 -21.76
CA LEU A 343 -14.67 30.26 -22.92
C LEU A 343 -15.33 28.90 -22.65
N PHE A 344 -14.63 28.00 -21.97
CA PHE A 344 -15.08 26.63 -21.72
C PHE A 344 -14.73 26.19 -20.31
N VAL A 345 -15.60 25.36 -19.74
CA VAL A 345 -15.38 24.64 -18.49
C VAL A 345 -15.24 23.16 -18.82
N ARG A 346 -14.15 22.56 -18.34
CA ARG A 346 -13.86 21.13 -18.51
C ARG A 346 -14.32 20.39 -17.26
N ILE A 347 -15.30 19.51 -17.41
CA ILE A 347 -15.80 18.64 -16.34
C ILE A 347 -15.12 17.30 -16.49
N VAL A 348 -14.45 16.84 -15.44
CA VAL A 348 -13.72 15.58 -15.40
C VAL A 348 -14.38 14.67 -14.37
N TRP A 349 -14.55 13.39 -14.69
CA TRP A 349 -15.06 12.38 -13.77
C TRP A 349 -14.43 11.02 -14.05
N ILE A 350 -14.54 10.09 -13.12
CA ILE A 350 -14.10 8.70 -13.31
C ILE A 350 -15.35 7.83 -13.46
N ASP A 351 -15.40 6.98 -14.49
CA ASP A 351 -16.52 6.05 -14.67
C ASP A 351 -16.36 4.74 -13.88
N ALA A 352 -17.35 3.85 -13.96
CA ALA A 352 -17.30 2.54 -13.30
C ALA A 352 -16.16 1.62 -13.76
N SER A 353 -15.52 1.92 -14.90
CA SER A 353 -14.36 1.18 -15.39
C SER A 353 -13.02 1.71 -14.85
N GLY A 354 -13.06 2.83 -14.10
CA GLY A 354 -11.89 3.50 -13.56
C GLY A 354 -11.18 4.40 -14.58
N GLN A 355 -11.84 4.78 -15.68
CA GLN A 355 -11.28 5.68 -16.68
C GLN A 355 -11.61 7.14 -16.38
N ILE A 356 -10.61 8.02 -16.52
CA ILE A 356 -10.81 9.47 -16.48
C ILE A 356 -11.52 9.90 -17.76
N ARG A 357 -12.75 10.40 -17.60
CA ARG A 357 -13.59 10.94 -18.66
C ARG A 357 -13.69 12.45 -18.52
N CYS A 358 -13.98 13.08 -19.64
CA CYS A 358 -13.99 14.52 -19.75
C CYS A 358 -15.14 14.99 -20.64
N ARG A 359 -15.82 16.06 -20.25
CA ARG A 359 -16.75 16.80 -21.10
C ARG A 359 -16.46 18.28 -21.01
N VAL A 360 -16.34 18.90 -22.18
CA VAL A 360 -16.17 20.34 -22.29
C VAL A 360 -17.55 20.98 -22.49
N VAL A 361 -17.86 21.97 -21.67
CA VAL A 361 -19.11 22.72 -21.70
C VAL A 361 -18.79 24.20 -21.90
N PRO A 362 -19.46 24.94 -22.79
CA PRO A 362 -19.29 26.39 -22.89
C PRO A 362 -19.54 27.06 -21.53
N ALA A 363 -18.68 27.98 -21.12
CA ALA A 363 -18.71 28.54 -19.76
C ALA A 363 -20.07 29.14 -19.39
N ARG A 364 -20.71 29.84 -20.33
CA ARG A 364 -22.08 30.34 -20.16
C ARG A 364 -23.08 29.24 -19.80
N ARG A 365 -23.08 28.13 -20.54
CA ARG A 365 -23.94 26.96 -20.27
C ARG A 365 -23.57 26.25 -18.97
N PHE A 366 -22.30 26.31 -18.59
CA PHE A 366 -21.85 25.75 -17.32
C PHE A 366 -22.51 26.49 -16.15
N TYR A 367 -22.31 27.81 -16.08
CA TYR A 367 -22.81 28.64 -14.98
C TYR A 367 -24.33 28.89 -15.00
N GLU A 368 -24.99 28.85 -16.16
CA GLU A 368 -26.46 29.04 -16.23
C GLU A 368 -27.26 27.76 -15.95
N THR A 369 -26.67 26.57 -16.08
CA THR A 369 -27.45 25.31 -16.04
C THR A 369 -26.67 24.11 -15.53
N THR A 370 -25.44 23.91 -16.01
CA THR A 370 -24.72 22.65 -15.77
C THR A 370 -24.22 22.52 -14.34
N MET A 371 -23.93 23.64 -13.66
CA MET A 371 -23.50 23.62 -12.26
C MET A 371 -24.60 23.06 -11.33
N ASP A 372 -25.87 23.36 -11.60
CA ASP A 372 -27.00 22.92 -10.77
C ASP A 372 -27.63 21.62 -11.28
N GLN A 373 -27.79 21.50 -12.59
CA GLN A 373 -28.50 20.38 -13.22
C GLN A 373 -27.59 19.23 -13.65
N GLY A 374 -26.28 19.44 -13.62
CA GLY A 374 -25.30 18.47 -14.04
C GLY A 374 -25.27 18.19 -15.55
N VAL A 375 -24.45 17.22 -15.92
CA VAL A 375 -24.27 16.73 -17.28
C VAL A 375 -24.99 15.41 -17.44
N GLY A 376 -25.91 15.33 -18.42
CA GLY A 376 -26.57 14.08 -18.79
C GLY A 376 -25.62 13.11 -19.50
N LEU A 377 -25.53 11.89 -18.98
CA LEU A 377 -24.82 10.75 -19.58
C LEU A 377 -25.78 9.58 -19.79
N PRO A 378 -25.68 8.85 -20.93
CA PRO A 378 -26.40 7.61 -21.09
C PRO A 378 -26.03 6.59 -20.00
N LEU A 379 -27.01 5.91 -19.40
CA LEU A 379 -26.74 4.85 -18.40
C LEU A 379 -25.80 3.76 -18.93
N ALA A 380 -25.89 3.48 -20.23
CA ALA A 380 -25.04 2.51 -20.92
C ALA A 380 -23.53 2.79 -20.77
N ILE A 381 -23.10 4.05 -20.62
CA ILE A 381 -21.67 4.41 -20.49
C ILE A 381 -21.01 3.71 -19.28
N MET A 382 -21.76 3.42 -18.23
CA MET A 382 -21.22 2.72 -17.04
C MET A 382 -21.02 1.21 -17.26
N GLY A 383 -21.59 0.65 -18.32
CA GLY A 383 -21.42 -0.76 -18.69
C GLY A 383 -20.47 -0.98 -19.87
N LEU A 384 -19.96 0.08 -20.49
CA LEU A 384 -19.04 -0.04 -21.63
C LEU A 384 -17.61 -0.28 -21.13
N THR A 385 -16.92 -1.21 -21.80
CA THR A 385 -15.52 -1.54 -21.51
C THR A 385 -14.57 -0.43 -21.96
N SER A 386 -13.38 -0.39 -21.38
CA SER A 386 -12.31 0.61 -21.58
C SER A 386 -11.83 0.90 -23.01
N PHE A 387 -12.32 0.15 -24.01
CA PHE A 387 -11.82 0.22 -25.40
C PHE A 387 -12.75 0.96 -26.37
N SER A 388 -14.04 1.20 -26.05
CA SER A 388 -14.95 1.90 -26.99
C SER A 388 -16.16 2.55 -26.31
N ASP A 389 -16.43 3.82 -26.68
CA ASP A 389 -17.59 4.60 -26.23
C ASP A 389 -18.76 4.58 -27.22
N HIS A 390 -18.81 3.59 -28.12
CA HIS A 390 -19.89 3.44 -29.10
C HIS A 390 -20.54 2.05 -28.99
N PRO A 391 -21.85 1.93 -29.27
CA PRO A 391 -22.49 0.64 -29.49
C PRO A 391 -21.81 -0.10 -30.64
N ALA A 392 -21.67 -1.43 -30.54
CA ALA A 392 -21.01 -2.22 -31.59
C ALA A 392 -21.61 -1.92 -32.98
N GLU A 393 -20.74 -1.75 -33.97
CA GLU A 393 -21.13 -1.32 -35.32
C GLU A 393 -22.10 -2.33 -35.95
N GLY A 394 -23.20 -1.84 -36.53
CA GLY A 394 -24.24 -2.67 -37.13
C GLY A 394 -25.31 -3.22 -36.17
N THR A 395 -25.26 -2.90 -34.87
CA THR A 395 -26.25 -3.40 -33.88
C THR A 395 -27.55 -2.60 -33.78
N ASN A 396 -27.61 -1.38 -34.33
CA ASN A 396 -28.71 -0.42 -34.15
C ASN A 396 -29.07 -0.09 -32.68
N PHE A 397 -28.25 -0.48 -31.72
CA PHE A 397 -28.45 -0.08 -30.32
C PHE A 397 -28.09 1.40 -30.14
N THR A 398 -28.95 2.14 -29.44
CA THR A 398 -28.70 3.52 -28.99
C THR A 398 -28.60 3.53 -27.47
N GLY A 399 -27.98 4.57 -26.90
CA GLY A 399 -27.96 4.75 -25.45
C GLY A 399 -29.38 4.98 -24.92
N VAL A 400 -29.82 4.18 -23.95
CA VAL A 400 -31.11 4.34 -23.25
C VAL A 400 -30.90 4.72 -21.78
N GLY A 401 -31.73 5.64 -21.29
CA GLY A 401 -31.68 6.17 -19.93
C GLY A 401 -30.62 7.24 -19.70
N GLU A 402 -30.85 8.14 -18.74
CA GLU A 402 -29.98 9.29 -18.42
C GLU A 402 -29.61 9.26 -16.93
N MET A 403 -28.32 9.39 -16.64
CA MET A 403 -27.84 9.81 -15.32
C MET A 403 -27.27 11.22 -15.43
N ARG A 404 -27.29 11.98 -14.34
CA ARG A 404 -26.74 13.34 -14.30
C ARG A 404 -25.58 13.41 -13.34
N LEU A 405 -24.43 13.83 -13.85
CA LEU A 405 -23.26 14.14 -13.04
C LEU A 405 -23.27 15.63 -12.69
N VAL A 406 -23.50 15.94 -11.42
CA VAL A 406 -23.43 17.31 -10.91
C VAL A 406 -21.99 17.60 -10.50
N PRO A 407 -21.36 18.67 -11.05
CA PRO A 407 -19.98 18.98 -10.73
C PRO A 407 -19.83 19.46 -9.27
N ASP A 408 -18.78 19.00 -8.59
CA ASP A 408 -18.42 19.51 -7.27
C ASP A 408 -17.72 20.86 -7.40
N MET A 409 -18.42 21.92 -7.01
CA MET A 409 -17.93 23.29 -7.14
C MET A 409 -16.73 23.59 -6.23
N SER A 410 -16.46 22.80 -5.19
CA SER A 410 -15.25 22.95 -4.36
C SER A 410 -13.97 22.60 -5.12
N THR A 411 -14.09 21.85 -6.22
CA THR A 411 -12.97 21.40 -7.06
C THR A 411 -12.67 22.34 -8.23
N ILE A 412 -13.41 23.44 -8.38
CA ILE A 412 -13.25 24.34 -9.52
C ILE A 412 -11.91 25.06 -9.46
N CYS A 413 -11.11 24.91 -10.51
CA CYS A 413 -9.84 25.62 -10.65
C CYS A 413 -9.69 26.18 -12.07
N ARG A 414 -9.03 27.35 -12.18
CA ARG A 414 -8.67 27.91 -13.49
C ARG A 414 -7.39 27.22 -13.94
N LEU A 415 -7.48 26.46 -15.04
CA LEU A 415 -6.30 25.83 -15.64
C LEU A 415 -5.39 26.92 -16.23
N PRO A 416 -4.06 26.81 -16.07
CA PRO A 416 -3.13 27.69 -16.77
C PRO A 416 -3.30 27.49 -18.27
N TRP A 417 -3.54 28.59 -19.00
CA TRP A 417 -3.44 28.58 -20.45
C TRP A 417 -1.95 28.55 -20.81
N TYR A 418 -1.55 27.56 -21.62
CA TYR A 418 -0.31 27.61 -22.40
C TYR A 418 -0.62 28.09 -23.81
#